data_AF-A0A0G3GY83-F1
#
_entry.id   AF-A0A0G3GY83-F1
#
_cell.length_a   1.000
_cell.length_b   1.000
_cell.length_c   1.000
_cell.angle_alpha   90.00
_cell.angle_beta   90.00
_cell.angle_gamma   90.00
#
_symmetry.space_group_name_H-M   'P 1'
#
loop_
_entity.id
_entity.type
_entity.pdbx_description
1 polymer ?
#
loop_
_entity_poly.entity_id
_entity_poly.type
_entity_poly.pdbx_seq_one_letter_code
_entity_poly.pdbx_strand_id
1 'polypeptide(L)'
;MPVFAHSVGKMDVSGHRASIIGPPPGRGETKTYGVMIWRLKIFRQAAERKLEIVPFANLPSTPARARKRLLESGLGQCVGPFGRRANLATAAAHAEIPLPVAESIFGDEAGFSDALRQQVLDVFYGFVHPQLNGTDPEDGLTKRIRAIALGFLRFAISEPVHMGAYFNVFNTHRLPDSWDCNLGDFGLDPLLKLVLIEIQRDMARHSTIDDEDRRNWVWLTQSLSIYSGMIGMVHLSTFGITRHLSDAAKNQLMRAVVNHVVIATEVTRNEGLELDIKPDGFLPSSPPAVQGGKGPEATYAAIMSSAIACIGQQWVEEVTLDEVLQGTPITRTEAVALLDAEKSLTRQVEEYLDLATAEHMQAMMAELPADSLPVNLTKAVGFAYVETAMDNPVAFDVHIWVSSRSIVPASFDNGDENFEMGASFSMLQDLVRASIALGGGERDSWPLFEQTMNLWMNAHGLAKSFANGPLSQLPIEQRRQLAVPVIGATIGGMVTQLGLHLPGVSDVLVVAERP
;
A
#
# COMPACT_ATOMS: atom_id res chain seq x y z
N MET A 1 -23.09 -57.32 42.22
CA MET A 1 -22.86 -57.29 43.67
C MET A 1 -21.36 -57.22 43.90
N PRO A 2 -20.82 -56.29 44.72
CA PRO A 2 -21.47 -55.19 45.42
C PRO A 2 -21.41 -53.87 44.64
N VAL A 3 -22.21 -52.95 45.15
CA VAL A 3 -22.53 -51.61 44.67
C VAL A 3 -22.31 -50.66 45.86
N PHE A 4 -22.20 -49.36 45.55
CA PHE A 4 -22.39 -48.19 46.44
C PHE A 4 -21.19 -47.87 47.34
N ALA A 5 -20.84 -46.60 47.59
CA ALA A 5 -21.57 -45.34 47.52
C ALA A 5 -20.53 -44.21 47.79
N HIS A 6 -20.70 -42.90 47.55
CA HIS A 6 -21.86 -42.05 47.31
C HIS A 6 -21.33 -40.65 46.87
N SER A 7 -21.87 -40.01 45.82
CA SER A 7 -22.99 -39.01 45.88
C SER A 7 -22.45 -37.56 45.95
N VAL A 8 -22.96 -36.46 45.39
CA VAL A 8 -24.21 -35.96 44.74
C VAL A 8 -23.73 -34.67 43.99
N GLY A 9 -24.27 -34.13 42.90
CA GLY A 9 -25.51 -34.36 42.17
C GLY A 9 -25.62 -33.50 40.89
N LYS A 10 -26.72 -33.78 40.18
CA LYS A 10 -27.21 -33.34 38.86
C LYS A 10 -27.66 -31.87 38.86
N MET A 11 -27.81 -31.11 37.77
CA MET A 11 -28.63 -31.23 36.54
C MET A 11 -28.12 -30.14 35.56
N ASP A 12 -27.79 -30.43 34.30
CA ASP A 12 -28.64 -30.47 33.08
C ASP A 12 -29.22 -29.10 32.64
N VAL A 13 -28.79 -28.59 31.47
CA VAL A 13 -29.68 -28.12 30.37
C VAL A 13 -28.90 -28.08 29.03
N SER A 14 -29.41 -28.79 27.99
CA SER A 14 -29.33 -28.53 26.52
C SER A 14 -27.96 -28.20 25.86
N GLY A 15 -27.44 -28.89 24.84
CA GLY A 15 -28.09 -29.62 23.76
C GLY A 15 -28.74 -28.68 22.75
N HIS A 16 -28.00 -28.19 21.74
CA HIS A 16 -28.44 -27.91 20.36
C HIS A 16 -27.25 -27.48 19.48
N ARG A 17 -26.81 -28.39 18.61
CA ARG A 17 -26.22 -28.03 17.30
C ARG A 17 -27.38 -27.50 16.46
N ALA A 18 -27.25 -26.28 15.95
CA ALA A 18 -28.13 -25.75 14.93
C ALA A 18 -27.27 -25.19 13.79
N SER A 19 -27.20 -25.94 12.69
CA SER A 19 -27.41 -25.33 11.37
C SER A 19 -28.78 -24.66 11.38
N ILE A 20 -28.94 -23.45 10.82
CA ILE A 20 -30.19 -22.93 10.21
C ILE A 20 -29.98 -21.44 9.82
N ILE A 21 -29.86 -21.17 8.53
CA ILE A 21 -30.86 -20.49 7.65
C ILE A 21 -30.55 -18.99 7.50
N GLY A 22 -30.18 -18.62 6.26
CA GLY A 22 -30.18 -17.24 5.81
C GLY A 22 -31.60 -16.66 5.78
N PRO A 23 -31.77 -15.34 5.93
CA PRO A 23 -33.10 -14.74 5.88
C PRO A 23 -33.63 -14.71 4.43
N PRO A 24 -34.94 -14.94 4.19
CA PRO A 24 -35.57 -14.71 2.89
C PRO A 24 -35.76 -13.20 2.60
N PRO A 25 -35.99 -12.81 1.33
CA PRO A 25 -35.89 -11.43 0.89
C PRO A 25 -37.15 -10.63 1.25
N GLY A 26 -36.99 -9.44 1.83
CA GLY A 26 -38.13 -8.59 2.14
C GLY A 26 -37.77 -7.25 2.78
N ARG A 27 -37.60 -6.23 1.92
CA ARG A 27 -37.80 -4.79 2.14
C ARG A 27 -37.25 -4.20 3.46
N GLY A 28 -36.05 -3.66 3.37
CA GLY A 28 -35.53 -2.61 4.24
C GLY A 28 -34.73 -1.63 3.40
N GLU A 29 -35.42 -0.68 2.77
CA GLU A 29 -34.82 0.45 2.09
C GLU A 29 -33.97 1.30 3.05
N THR A 30 -32.88 1.83 2.50
CA THR A 30 -32.18 3.07 2.89
C THR A 30 -31.50 3.11 4.28
N LYS A 31 -30.17 2.94 4.29
CA LYS A 31 -29.27 3.71 5.18
C LYS A 31 -27.78 3.77 4.78
N THR A 32 -27.38 3.14 3.67
CA THR A 32 -25.99 3.21 3.16
C THR A 32 -25.79 4.28 2.07
N TYR A 33 -26.86 4.87 1.55
CA TYR A 33 -26.79 5.88 0.47
C TYR A 33 -26.50 7.32 0.94
N GLY A 34 -26.47 7.57 2.25
CA GLY A 34 -26.28 8.93 2.79
C GLY A 34 -24.86 9.48 2.69
N VAL A 35 -23.83 8.61 2.71
CA VAL A 35 -22.42 9.03 2.76
C VAL A 35 -21.77 9.11 1.38
N MET A 36 -22.20 8.26 0.42
CA MET A 36 -21.76 8.33 -0.98
C MET A 36 -22.31 9.56 -1.72
N ILE A 37 -23.58 9.92 -1.50
CA ILE A 37 -24.21 11.09 -2.16
C ILE A 37 -23.61 12.42 -1.65
N TRP A 38 -23.10 12.46 -0.41
CA TRP A 38 -22.46 13.66 0.13
C TRP A 38 -21.05 13.88 -0.45
N ARG A 39 -20.29 12.80 -0.69
CA ARG A 39 -18.94 12.88 -1.30
C ARG A 39 -19.01 13.27 -2.79
N LEU A 40 -19.93 12.69 -3.57
CA LEU A 40 -20.13 13.07 -4.98
C LEU A 40 -20.63 14.52 -5.15
N LYS A 41 -21.40 15.08 -4.21
CA LYS A 41 -21.85 16.48 -4.29
C LYS A 41 -20.74 17.50 -4.10
N ILE A 42 -19.74 17.22 -3.27
CA ILE A 42 -18.61 18.14 -3.05
C ILE A 42 -17.68 18.15 -4.28
N PHE A 43 -17.41 16.98 -4.87
CA PHE A 43 -16.58 16.89 -6.09
C PHE A 43 -17.28 17.47 -7.33
N ARG A 44 -18.59 17.27 -7.48
CA ARG A 44 -19.35 17.81 -8.62
C ARG A 44 -19.63 19.31 -8.51
N GLN A 45 -19.85 19.84 -7.31
CA GLN A 45 -20.00 21.30 -7.11
C GLN A 45 -18.70 22.08 -7.32
N ALA A 46 -17.54 21.45 -7.18
CA ALA A 46 -16.25 22.07 -7.48
C ALA A 46 -15.99 22.15 -9.00
N ALA A 47 -16.47 21.18 -9.78
CA ALA A 47 -16.26 21.13 -11.24
C ALA A 47 -17.28 21.94 -12.06
N GLU A 48 -18.51 22.14 -11.57
CA GLU A 48 -19.61 22.75 -12.35
C GLU A 48 -19.83 24.26 -12.11
N ARG A 49 -19.04 24.92 -11.24
CA ARG A 49 -19.13 26.38 -11.07
C ARG A 49 -18.49 27.11 -12.25
N LYS A 50 -19.31 27.33 -13.28
CA LYS A 50 -19.10 28.39 -14.27
C LYS A 50 -18.85 29.71 -13.53
N LEU A 51 -17.83 30.43 -13.98
CA LEU A 51 -17.43 31.77 -13.57
C LEU A 51 -18.64 32.73 -13.57
N GLU A 52 -19.34 32.82 -12.45
CA GLU A 52 -20.12 34.00 -12.10
C GLU A 52 -19.26 34.85 -11.17
N ILE A 53 -19.02 36.10 -11.57
CA ILE A 53 -18.35 37.11 -10.74
C ILE A 53 -19.31 37.43 -9.59
N VAL A 54 -19.11 36.77 -8.45
CA VAL A 54 -19.84 37.07 -7.21
C VAL A 54 -19.18 38.30 -6.55
N PRO A 55 -19.96 39.33 -6.14
CA PRO A 55 -19.40 40.52 -5.50
C PRO A 55 -18.77 40.18 -4.14
N PHE A 56 -17.73 40.92 -3.77
CA PHE A 56 -16.93 40.88 -2.53
C PHE A 56 -17.75 40.88 -1.21
N ALA A 57 -18.41 39.77 -0.85
CA ALA A 57 -19.25 39.72 0.36
C ALA A 57 -19.00 38.54 1.31
N ASN A 58 -18.06 37.63 1.03
CA ASN A 58 -17.79 36.47 1.90
C ASN A 58 -16.31 36.32 2.31
N LEU A 59 -15.70 37.42 2.78
CA LEU A 59 -14.43 37.29 3.50
C LEU A 59 -14.67 36.55 4.82
N PRO A 60 -13.87 35.53 5.17
CA PRO A 60 -13.96 34.88 6.48
C PRO A 60 -13.79 35.93 7.59
N SER A 61 -14.72 35.95 8.53
CA SER A 61 -14.82 36.97 9.60
C SER A 61 -13.61 37.03 10.55
N THR A 62 -12.66 36.08 10.47
CA THR A 62 -11.41 36.07 11.24
C THR A 62 -10.24 35.43 10.46
N PRO A 63 -8.99 35.85 10.71
CA PRO A 63 -7.79 35.20 10.15
C PRO A 63 -7.69 33.71 10.45
N ALA A 64 -8.17 33.26 11.62
CA ALA A 64 -8.19 31.85 11.99
C ALA A 64 -9.12 31.01 11.09
N ARG A 65 -10.28 31.55 10.72
CA ARG A 65 -11.21 30.88 9.80
C ARG A 65 -10.67 30.85 8.37
N ALA A 66 -9.97 31.91 7.95
CA ALA A 66 -9.27 31.95 6.66
C ALA A 66 -8.18 30.88 6.59
N ARG A 67 -7.32 30.82 7.62
CA ARG A 67 -6.26 29.81 7.75
C ARG A 67 -6.83 28.40 7.64
N LYS A 68 -7.91 28.10 8.38
CA LYS A 68 -8.56 26.78 8.34
C LYS A 68 -9.04 26.42 6.93
N ARG A 69 -9.75 27.32 6.25
CA ARG A 69 -10.25 27.08 4.88
C ARG A 69 -9.11 26.87 3.87
N LEU A 70 -8.01 27.63 4.01
CA LEU A 70 -6.83 27.47 3.14
C LEU A 70 -6.18 26.11 3.35
N LEU A 71 -6.07 25.64 4.59
CA LEU A 71 -5.52 24.30 4.87
C LEU A 71 -6.47 23.18 4.43
N GLU A 72 -7.79 23.30 4.64
CA GLU A 72 -8.79 22.36 4.11
C GLU A 72 -8.71 22.27 2.57
N SER A 73 -8.54 23.41 1.91
CA SER A 73 -8.33 23.49 0.46
C SER A 73 -6.98 22.89 0.01
N GLY A 74 -5.91 23.12 0.78
CA GLY A 74 -4.60 22.51 0.55
C GLY A 74 -4.63 20.99 0.69
N LEU A 75 -5.23 20.48 1.76
CA LEU A 75 -5.47 19.05 1.94
C LEU A 75 -6.26 18.47 0.77
N GLY A 76 -7.30 19.17 0.30
CA GLY A 76 -8.09 18.82 -0.87
C GLY A 76 -7.27 18.65 -2.16
N GLN A 77 -6.19 19.43 -2.33
CA GLN A 77 -5.26 19.28 -3.47
C GLN A 77 -4.37 18.04 -3.35
N CYS A 78 -4.06 17.64 -2.13
CA CYS A 78 -3.30 16.43 -1.86
C CYS A 78 -4.18 15.16 -1.82
N VAL A 79 -5.50 15.28 -2.01
CA VAL A 79 -6.40 14.12 -2.08
C VAL A 79 -6.18 13.37 -3.39
N GLY A 80 -6.18 12.05 -3.29
CA GLY A 80 -5.95 11.14 -4.39
C GLY A 80 -4.52 10.62 -4.40
N PRO A 81 -4.28 9.42 -4.95
CA PRO A 81 -3.00 8.74 -4.78
C PRO A 81 -1.78 9.47 -5.39
N PHE A 82 -1.91 10.44 -6.32
CA PHE A 82 -0.81 11.32 -6.79
C PHE A 82 -0.42 12.46 -5.86
N GLY A 83 -1.16 12.66 -4.76
CA GLY A 83 -1.36 13.94 -4.09
C GLY A 83 -0.41 15.05 -4.54
N ARG A 84 -0.93 15.93 -5.40
CA ARG A 84 -0.11 17.01 -5.91
C ARG A 84 0.37 17.82 -4.73
N ARG A 85 1.64 18.25 -4.77
CA ARG A 85 2.15 19.19 -3.78
C ARG A 85 1.19 20.37 -3.75
N ALA A 86 0.55 20.59 -2.60
CA ALA A 86 -0.39 21.67 -2.44
C ALA A 86 0.31 22.99 -2.79
N ASN A 87 -0.42 23.84 -3.50
CA ASN A 87 0.04 25.15 -3.89
C ASN A 87 -0.83 26.22 -3.21
N LEU A 88 -0.22 27.23 -2.60
CA LEU A 88 -0.91 28.28 -1.87
C LEU A 88 -1.85 29.08 -2.77
N ALA A 89 -1.44 29.42 -3.99
CA ALA A 89 -2.27 30.17 -4.93
C ALA A 89 -3.50 29.37 -5.38
N THR A 90 -3.31 28.08 -5.66
CA THR A 90 -4.41 27.15 -5.98
C THR A 90 -5.34 26.98 -4.78
N ALA A 91 -4.77 26.86 -3.57
CA ALA A 91 -5.54 26.73 -2.33
C ALA A 91 -6.41 27.97 -2.09
N ALA A 92 -5.83 29.15 -2.30
CA ALA A 92 -6.48 30.45 -2.17
C ALA A 92 -7.61 30.60 -3.19
N ALA A 93 -7.38 30.25 -4.45
CA ALA A 93 -8.40 30.26 -5.50
C ALA A 93 -9.59 29.36 -5.16
N HIS A 94 -9.35 28.10 -4.79
CA HIS A 94 -10.39 27.15 -4.39
C HIS A 94 -11.12 27.57 -3.10
N ALA A 95 -10.41 28.21 -2.17
CA ALA A 95 -11.00 28.71 -0.93
C ALA A 95 -11.71 30.06 -1.11
N GLU A 96 -11.71 30.64 -2.32
CA GLU A 96 -12.24 31.97 -2.61
C GLU A 96 -11.64 33.05 -1.69
N ILE A 97 -10.33 32.94 -1.40
CA ILE A 97 -9.56 33.88 -0.58
C ILE A 97 -8.52 34.57 -1.48
N PRO A 98 -8.43 35.91 -1.49
CA PRO A 98 -7.40 36.60 -2.27
C PRO A 98 -5.99 36.16 -1.88
N LEU A 99 -5.12 35.90 -2.86
CA LEU A 99 -3.74 35.46 -2.62
C LEU A 99 -2.98 36.36 -1.63
N PRO A 100 -3.06 37.71 -1.68
CA PRO A 100 -2.38 38.57 -0.71
C PRO A 100 -2.83 38.33 0.75
N VAL A 101 -4.08 37.92 0.96
CA VAL A 101 -4.59 37.55 2.30
C VAL A 101 -4.01 36.20 2.72
N ALA A 102 -3.91 35.24 1.80
CA ALA A 102 -3.30 33.94 2.07
C ALA A 102 -1.79 34.09 2.40
N GLU A 103 -1.07 34.90 1.63
CA GLU A 103 0.34 35.27 1.89
C GLU A 103 0.50 35.99 3.24
N SER A 104 -0.44 36.86 3.63
CA SER A 104 -0.39 37.50 4.96
C SER A 104 -0.54 36.50 6.13
N ILE A 105 -1.14 35.33 5.90
CA ILE A 105 -1.36 34.29 6.93
C ILE A 105 -0.18 33.33 7.02
N PHE A 106 0.38 32.92 5.89
CA PHE A 106 1.44 31.90 5.83
C PHE A 106 2.84 32.45 5.54
N GLY A 107 2.95 33.72 5.17
CA GLY A 107 4.18 34.33 4.68
C GLY A 107 4.43 33.98 3.21
N ASP A 108 4.61 32.69 2.92
CA ASP A 108 4.92 32.16 1.60
C ASP A 108 4.42 30.71 1.40
N GLU A 109 4.79 30.12 0.27
CA GLU A 109 4.49 28.73 -0.08
C GLU A 109 5.14 27.71 0.89
N ALA A 110 6.32 28.04 1.43
CA ALA A 110 7.02 27.17 2.38
C ALA A 110 6.29 27.15 3.73
N GLY A 111 5.88 28.31 4.24
CA GLY A 111 5.06 28.42 5.45
C GLY A 111 3.69 27.76 5.31
N PHE A 112 3.09 27.77 4.12
CA PHE A 112 1.87 27.01 3.84
C PHE A 112 2.12 25.49 3.85
N SER A 113 3.19 25.04 3.18
CA SER A 113 3.60 23.63 3.17
C SER A 113 3.88 23.11 4.58
N ASP A 114 4.58 23.88 5.41
CA ASP A 114 4.87 23.53 6.80
C ASP A 114 3.61 23.48 7.66
N ALA A 115 2.68 24.42 7.46
CA ALA A 115 1.40 24.41 8.15
C ALA A 115 0.53 23.19 7.80
N LEU A 116 0.53 22.77 6.52
CA LEU A 116 -0.14 21.55 6.08
C LEU A 116 0.52 20.31 6.69
N ARG A 117 1.85 20.23 6.63
CA ARG A 117 2.63 19.14 7.21
C ARG A 117 2.34 18.99 8.70
N GLN A 118 2.34 20.09 9.45
CA GLN A 118 2.03 20.08 10.88
C GLN A 118 0.59 19.62 11.15
N GLN A 119 -0.38 20.07 10.36
CA GLN A 119 -1.77 19.62 10.52
C GLN A 119 -1.91 18.11 10.30
N VAL A 120 -1.23 17.54 9.29
CA VAL A 120 -1.24 16.09 9.06
C VAL A 120 -0.54 15.36 10.21
N LEU A 121 0.59 15.87 10.71
CA LEU A 121 1.30 15.29 11.86
C LEU A 121 0.43 15.28 13.12
N ASP A 122 -0.26 16.37 13.44
CA ASP A 122 -1.10 16.49 14.63
C ASP A 122 -2.20 15.42 14.62
N VAL A 123 -2.83 15.22 13.45
CA VAL A 123 -3.86 14.18 13.28
C VAL A 123 -3.24 12.79 13.37
N PHE A 124 -2.15 12.52 12.65
CA PHE A 124 -1.43 11.23 12.68
C PHE A 124 -1.05 10.82 14.11
N TYR A 125 -0.37 11.70 14.85
CA TYR A 125 0.04 11.42 16.22
C TYR A 125 -1.15 11.32 17.19
N GLY A 126 -2.25 12.02 16.90
CA GLY A 126 -3.52 11.85 17.60
C GLY A 126 -4.07 10.42 17.56
N PHE A 127 -3.73 9.63 16.53
CA PHE A 127 -4.08 8.20 16.46
C PHE A 127 -2.97 7.28 16.96
N VAL A 128 -1.71 7.57 16.64
CA VAL A 128 -0.58 6.67 16.93
C VAL A 128 -0.13 6.73 18.39
N HIS A 129 0.05 7.92 18.96
CA HIS A 129 0.55 8.06 20.33
C HIS A 129 -0.34 7.39 21.38
N PRO A 130 -1.69 7.49 21.33
CA PRO A 130 -2.52 6.78 22.30
C PRO A 130 -2.34 5.26 22.27
N GLN A 131 -2.10 4.66 21.10
CA GLN A 131 -1.85 3.22 21.00
C GLN A 131 -0.46 2.87 21.56
N LEU A 132 0.57 3.61 21.16
CA LEU A 132 1.95 3.36 21.58
C LEU A 132 2.14 3.60 23.08
N ASN A 133 1.58 4.67 23.63
CA ASN A 133 1.61 4.97 25.07
C ASN A 133 0.82 3.98 25.92
N GLY A 134 -0.03 3.16 25.30
CA GLY A 134 -0.72 2.03 25.95
C GLY A 134 0.16 0.79 26.08
N THR A 135 1.39 0.80 25.55
CA THR A 135 2.38 -0.28 25.72
C THR A 135 3.32 0.00 26.88
N ASP A 136 3.84 -1.05 27.49
CA ASP A 136 4.89 -0.98 28.50
C ASP A 136 6.26 -0.88 27.83
N PRO A 137 7.22 -0.06 28.34
CA PRO A 137 8.61 -0.06 27.85
C PRO A 137 9.29 -1.43 27.77
N GLU A 138 8.87 -2.38 28.61
CA GLU A 138 9.37 -3.77 28.65
C GLU A 138 8.64 -4.72 27.71
N ASP A 139 7.57 -4.28 27.03
CA ASP A 139 6.88 -5.09 26.04
C ASP A 139 7.82 -5.55 24.91
N GLY A 140 7.57 -6.69 24.28
CA GLY A 140 8.34 -7.12 23.11
C GLY A 140 8.12 -6.22 21.88
N LEU A 141 9.08 -6.20 20.94
CA LEU A 141 8.99 -5.42 19.69
C LEU A 141 7.65 -5.62 18.97
N THR A 142 7.20 -6.87 18.81
CA THR A 142 5.93 -7.19 18.14
C THR A 142 4.76 -6.41 18.71
N LYS A 143 4.67 -6.24 20.03
CA LYS A 143 3.55 -5.53 20.67
C LYS A 143 3.61 -4.03 20.39
N ARG A 144 4.81 -3.43 20.44
CA ARG A 144 5.01 -2.00 20.13
C ARG A 144 4.78 -1.67 18.66
N ILE A 145 5.30 -2.50 17.75
CA ILE A 145 5.06 -2.37 16.30
C ILE A 145 3.57 -2.57 15.96
N ARG A 146 2.88 -3.52 16.59
CA ARG A 146 1.41 -3.67 16.43
C ARG A 146 0.64 -2.44 16.91
N ALA A 147 1.09 -1.80 17.99
CA ALA A 147 0.45 -0.58 18.49
C ALA A 147 0.60 0.58 17.49
N ILE A 148 1.80 0.77 16.93
CA ILE A 148 2.06 1.76 15.87
C ILE A 148 1.19 1.45 14.64
N ALA A 149 1.21 0.22 14.14
CA ALA A 149 0.44 -0.21 12.98
C ALA A 149 -1.07 -0.01 13.17
N LEU A 150 -1.60 -0.33 14.36
CA LEU A 150 -3.01 -0.13 14.68
C LEU A 150 -3.39 1.36 14.69
N GLY A 151 -2.56 2.20 15.29
CA GLY A 151 -2.75 3.66 15.26
C GLY A 151 -2.75 4.19 13.83
N PHE A 152 -1.79 3.74 13.02
CA PHE A 152 -1.65 4.16 11.64
C PHE A 152 -2.81 3.69 10.75
N LEU A 153 -3.27 2.45 10.90
CA LEU A 153 -4.45 1.93 10.21
C LEU A 153 -5.71 2.72 10.58
N ARG A 154 -5.89 3.06 11.86
CA ARG A 154 -7.03 3.86 12.31
C ARG A 154 -7.01 5.28 11.74
N PHE A 155 -5.83 5.90 11.68
CA PHE A 155 -5.63 7.17 10.98
C PHE A 155 -6.07 7.05 9.52
N ALA A 156 -5.57 6.04 8.81
CA ALA A 156 -5.82 5.85 7.39
C ALA A 156 -7.31 5.61 7.05
N ILE A 157 -8.02 4.83 7.87
CA ILE A 157 -9.45 4.53 7.68
C ILE A 157 -10.33 5.71 8.07
N SER A 158 -10.03 6.37 9.20
CA SER A 158 -10.86 7.45 9.74
C SER A 158 -10.66 8.78 8.99
N GLU A 159 -9.45 9.02 8.50
CA GLU A 159 -9.01 10.30 7.92
C GLU A 159 -8.41 10.13 6.51
N PRO A 160 -9.16 9.60 5.53
CA PRO A 160 -8.62 9.28 4.20
C PRO A 160 -8.08 10.50 3.44
N VAL A 161 -8.62 11.71 3.69
CA VAL A 161 -8.11 12.97 3.12
C VAL A 161 -6.72 13.29 3.68
N HIS A 162 -6.55 13.20 5.01
CA HIS A 162 -5.26 13.40 5.65
C HIS A 162 -4.28 12.29 5.27
N MET A 163 -4.75 11.06 5.05
CA MET A 163 -3.92 9.95 4.56
C MET A 163 -3.42 10.18 3.13
N GLY A 164 -4.26 10.72 2.23
CA GLY A 164 -3.81 11.15 0.91
C GLY A 164 -2.74 12.25 1.02
N ALA A 165 -2.97 13.24 1.87
CA ALA A 165 -1.99 14.29 2.13
C ALA A 165 -0.68 13.77 2.74
N TYR A 166 -0.76 12.81 3.66
CA TYR A 166 0.38 12.18 4.32
C TYR A 166 1.44 11.71 3.32
N PHE A 167 1.04 11.01 2.25
CA PHE A 167 1.99 10.49 1.26
C PHE A 167 2.75 11.57 0.48
N ASN A 168 2.28 12.83 0.53
CA ASN A 168 2.76 13.88 -0.35
C ASN A 168 3.41 15.05 0.40
N VAL A 169 3.06 15.26 1.67
CA VAL A 169 3.63 16.33 2.50
C VAL A 169 4.90 15.92 3.24
N PHE A 170 5.16 14.61 3.38
CA PHE A 170 6.39 14.08 3.95
C PHE A 170 7.28 13.56 2.84
N ASN A 171 8.51 14.08 2.75
CA ASN A 171 9.50 13.64 1.78
C ASN A 171 10.84 13.46 2.48
N THR A 172 11.33 12.22 2.48
CA THR A 172 12.62 11.85 3.02
C THR A 172 13.66 12.00 1.91
N HIS A 173 14.58 12.93 2.09
CA HIS A 173 15.65 13.19 1.12
C HIS A 173 16.94 12.41 1.42
N ARG A 174 17.10 11.96 2.67
CA ARG A 174 18.28 11.22 3.13
C ARG A 174 17.87 10.26 4.24
N LEU A 175 18.40 9.04 4.18
CA LEU A 175 18.28 8.05 5.23
C LEU A 175 19.43 8.20 6.25
N PRO A 176 19.20 7.84 7.52
CA PRO A 176 20.26 7.81 8.52
C PRO A 176 21.38 6.85 8.09
N ASP A 177 22.61 7.28 8.29
CA ASP A 177 23.84 6.53 7.97
C ASP A 177 24.43 5.82 9.19
N SER A 178 24.05 6.24 10.39
CA SER A 178 24.44 5.61 11.65
C SER A 178 23.24 5.49 12.58
N TRP A 179 23.21 4.40 13.31
CA TRP A 179 22.31 4.15 14.41
C TRP A 179 22.29 5.27 15.47
N ASP A 180 23.43 5.83 15.84
CA ASP A 180 23.53 6.83 16.92
C ASP A 180 23.17 8.26 16.46
N CYS A 181 22.75 8.42 15.22
CA CYS A 181 22.42 9.72 14.67
C CYS A 181 21.17 10.33 15.33
N ASN A 182 21.10 11.66 15.32
CA ASN A 182 19.87 12.36 15.66
C ASN A 182 18.88 12.28 14.49
N LEU A 183 17.90 11.38 14.59
CA LEU A 183 16.85 11.18 13.58
C LEU A 183 16.03 12.46 13.27
N GLY A 184 16.07 13.49 14.13
CA GLY A 184 15.46 14.79 13.85
C GLY A 184 16.08 15.52 12.65
N ASP A 185 17.34 15.24 12.33
CA ASP A 185 18.11 15.99 11.33
C ASP A 185 17.87 15.51 9.89
N PHE A 186 17.13 14.42 9.71
CA PHE A 186 16.97 13.73 8.43
C PHE A 186 15.64 14.04 7.71
N GLY A 187 14.73 14.79 8.33
CA GLY A 187 13.43 15.12 7.72
C GLY A 187 12.60 13.87 7.40
N LEU A 188 12.74 12.81 8.20
CA LEU A 188 12.12 11.50 7.97
C LEU A 188 10.60 11.59 7.99
N ASP A 189 10.00 10.72 7.18
CA ASP A 189 8.61 10.30 7.35
C ASP A 189 8.35 9.89 8.83
N PRO A 190 7.24 10.34 9.44
CA PRO A 190 6.99 10.14 10.87
C PRO A 190 6.80 8.66 11.23
N LEU A 191 6.18 7.85 10.37
CA LEU A 191 6.07 6.41 10.59
C LEU A 191 7.45 5.73 10.53
N LEU A 192 8.25 6.04 9.49
CA LEU A 192 9.60 5.49 9.36
C LEU A 192 10.45 5.83 10.59
N LYS A 193 10.37 7.09 11.08
CA LYS A 193 11.07 7.51 12.30
C LYS A 193 10.68 6.66 13.51
N LEU A 194 9.38 6.42 13.72
CA LEU A 194 8.92 5.58 14.84
C LEU A 194 9.43 4.14 14.70
N VAL A 195 9.39 3.56 13.50
CA VAL A 195 9.87 2.20 13.26
C VAL A 195 11.39 2.10 13.49
N LEU A 196 12.17 3.07 13.01
CA LEU A 196 13.62 3.14 13.26
C LEU A 196 13.94 3.15 14.75
N ILE A 197 13.22 3.95 15.55
CA ILE A 197 13.39 4.02 17.01
C ILE A 197 13.08 2.68 17.68
N GLU A 198 12.01 2.00 17.27
CA GLU A 198 11.60 0.75 17.92
C GLU A 198 12.51 -0.43 17.56
N ILE A 199 12.98 -0.49 16.31
CA ILE A 199 13.99 -1.48 15.90
C ILE A 199 15.33 -1.20 16.56
N GLN A 200 15.69 0.08 16.67
CA GLN A 200 16.85 0.51 17.42
C GLN A 200 16.79 0.03 18.88
N ARG A 201 15.67 0.28 19.56
CA ARG A 201 15.49 -0.18 20.94
C ARG A 201 15.63 -1.70 21.08
N ASP A 202 15.09 -2.47 20.14
CA ASP A 202 15.11 -3.93 20.20
C ASP A 202 16.52 -4.51 19.94
N MET A 203 17.19 -4.04 18.88
CA MET A 203 18.55 -4.44 18.56
C MET A 203 19.55 -4.12 19.68
N ALA A 204 19.36 -3.00 20.40
CA ALA A 204 20.22 -2.62 21.52
C ALA A 204 20.23 -3.66 22.65
N ARG A 205 19.14 -4.44 22.75
CA ARG A 205 18.93 -5.45 23.80
C ARG A 205 19.35 -6.84 23.36
N HIS A 206 19.19 -7.17 22.08
CA HIS A 206 19.24 -8.55 21.59
C HIS A 206 20.28 -8.81 20.49
N SER A 207 20.79 -7.78 19.82
CA SER A 207 21.68 -7.98 18.68
C SER A 207 23.07 -8.43 19.12
N THR A 208 23.61 -9.42 18.40
CA THR A 208 24.98 -9.92 18.53
C THR A 208 25.86 -9.44 17.36
N ILE A 209 25.43 -8.43 16.61
CA ILE A 209 26.15 -7.89 15.46
C ILE A 209 27.23 -6.91 15.96
N ASP A 210 28.47 -7.37 15.93
CA ASP A 210 29.63 -6.58 16.37
C ASP A 210 30.09 -5.54 15.34
N ASP A 211 29.93 -5.84 14.04
CA ASP A 211 30.32 -4.94 12.96
C ASP A 211 29.34 -3.76 12.83
N GLU A 212 29.84 -2.53 12.96
CA GLU A 212 29.02 -1.31 12.99
C GLU A 212 28.32 -1.04 11.67
N ASP A 213 29.03 -1.17 10.54
CA ASP A 213 28.47 -0.93 9.21
C ASP A 213 27.33 -1.92 8.91
N ARG A 214 27.55 -3.19 9.22
CA ARG A 214 26.52 -4.24 9.11
C ARG A 214 25.34 -3.99 10.04
N ARG A 215 25.59 -3.59 11.29
CA ARG A 215 24.51 -3.26 12.24
C ARG A 215 23.65 -2.11 11.72
N ASN A 216 24.27 -1.05 11.18
CA ASN A 216 23.57 0.09 10.60
C ASN A 216 22.74 -0.32 9.37
N TRP A 217 23.31 -1.16 8.50
CA TRP A 217 22.60 -1.70 7.33
C TRP A 217 21.39 -2.56 7.70
N VAL A 218 21.57 -3.48 8.64
CA VAL A 218 20.49 -4.34 9.17
C VAL A 218 19.41 -3.47 9.81
N TRP A 219 19.77 -2.54 10.70
CA TRP A 219 18.81 -1.63 11.32
C TRP A 219 17.94 -0.92 10.29
N LEU A 220 18.55 -0.33 9.26
CA LEU A 220 17.84 0.40 8.22
C LEU A 220 16.92 -0.52 7.39
N THR A 221 17.44 -1.63 6.88
CA THR A 221 16.70 -2.54 6.00
C THR A 221 15.55 -3.25 6.72
N GLN A 222 15.74 -3.65 7.98
CA GLN A 222 14.69 -4.26 8.78
C GLN A 222 13.59 -3.24 9.14
N SER A 223 13.98 -1.99 9.45
CA SER A 223 13.02 -0.90 9.63
C SER A 223 12.22 -0.62 8.36
N LEU A 224 12.88 -0.59 7.19
CA LEU A 224 12.21 -0.40 5.91
C LEU A 224 11.25 -1.54 5.57
N SER A 225 11.57 -2.78 5.95
CA SER A 225 10.67 -3.92 5.76
C SER A 225 9.37 -3.73 6.54
N ILE A 226 9.48 -3.45 7.84
CA ILE A 226 8.31 -3.21 8.69
C ILE A 226 7.52 -1.98 8.22
N TYR A 227 8.21 -0.89 7.90
CA TYR A 227 7.62 0.33 7.36
C TYR A 227 6.84 0.04 6.06
N SER A 228 7.43 -0.72 5.13
CA SER A 228 6.79 -1.05 3.85
C SER A 228 5.51 -1.86 4.06
N GLY A 229 5.53 -2.93 4.87
CA GLY A 229 4.33 -3.70 5.18
C GLY A 229 3.20 -2.83 5.76
N MET A 230 3.52 -1.89 6.65
CA MET A 230 2.54 -0.94 7.19
C MET A 230 1.99 0.02 6.12
N ILE A 231 2.86 0.62 5.30
CA ILE A 231 2.46 1.54 4.23
C ILE A 231 1.56 0.82 3.22
N GLY A 232 1.96 -0.37 2.77
CA GLY A 232 1.19 -1.10 1.78
C GLY A 232 -0.17 -1.53 2.31
N MET A 233 -0.24 -1.99 3.57
CA MET A 233 -1.49 -2.32 4.22
C MET A 233 -2.45 -1.13 4.29
N VAL A 234 -1.98 0.04 4.75
CA VAL A 234 -2.87 1.21 4.86
C VAL A 234 -3.25 1.78 3.50
N HIS A 235 -2.31 1.80 2.53
CA HIS A 235 -2.59 2.33 1.20
C HIS A 235 -3.65 1.50 0.49
N LEU A 236 -3.52 0.16 0.52
CA LEU A 236 -4.53 -0.73 -0.03
C LEU A 236 -5.86 -0.62 0.74
N SER A 237 -5.81 -0.47 2.07
CA SER A 237 -7.03 -0.41 2.90
C SER A 237 -7.81 0.89 2.73
N THR A 238 -7.14 1.96 2.30
CA THR A 238 -7.76 3.27 2.09
C THR A 238 -8.11 3.50 0.61
N PHE A 239 -7.22 3.14 -0.31
CA PHE A 239 -7.33 3.50 -1.72
C PHE A 239 -7.36 2.30 -2.67
N GLY A 240 -6.92 1.11 -2.25
CA GLY A 240 -6.83 -0.08 -3.10
C GLY A 240 -7.92 -1.11 -2.85
N ILE A 241 -7.72 -2.33 -3.36
CA ILE A 241 -8.72 -3.39 -3.33
C ILE A 241 -9.17 -3.77 -1.90
N THR A 242 -8.28 -3.68 -0.90
CA THR A 242 -8.63 -4.07 0.47
C THR A 242 -9.53 -3.04 1.16
N ARG A 243 -9.78 -1.87 0.55
CA ARG A 243 -10.81 -0.91 1.01
C ARG A 243 -12.20 -1.54 1.09
N HIS A 244 -12.47 -2.54 0.25
CA HIS A 244 -13.74 -3.26 0.19
C HIS A 244 -13.90 -4.30 1.31
N LEU A 245 -12.82 -4.61 2.05
CA LEU A 245 -12.88 -5.52 3.19
C LEU A 245 -13.56 -4.85 4.40
N SER A 246 -14.17 -5.68 5.25
CA SER A 246 -14.69 -5.23 6.54
C SER A 246 -13.56 -4.78 7.47
N ASP A 247 -13.87 -3.92 8.44
CA ASP A 247 -12.89 -3.47 9.44
C ASP A 247 -12.30 -4.64 10.23
N ALA A 248 -13.08 -5.70 10.48
CA ALA A 248 -12.60 -6.92 11.12
C ALA A 248 -11.52 -7.61 10.27
N ALA A 249 -11.78 -7.78 8.97
CA ALA A 249 -10.82 -8.38 8.04
C ALA A 249 -9.56 -7.53 7.89
N LYS A 250 -9.67 -6.20 7.79
CA LYS A 250 -8.53 -5.28 7.79
C LYS A 250 -7.69 -5.40 9.06
N ASN A 251 -8.32 -5.47 10.23
CA ASN A 251 -7.60 -5.66 11.50
C ASN A 251 -6.89 -7.01 11.58
N GLN A 252 -7.48 -8.08 11.04
CA GLN A 252 -6.87 -9.40 10.98
C GLN A 252 -5.65 -9.40 10.05
N LEU A 253 -5.78 -8.84 8.85
CA LEU A 253 -4.68 -8.69 7.90
C LEU A 253 -3.54 -7.86 8.47
N MET A 254 -3.83 -6.73 9.15
CA MET A 254 -2.79 -5.92 9.78
C MET A 254 -2.01 -6.72 10.83
N ARG A 255 -2.68 -7.53 11.65
CA ARG A 255 -2.01 -8.38 12.63
C ARG A 255 -1.14 -9.43 11.94
N ALA A 256 -1.64 -10.05 10.88
CA ALA A 256 -0.89 -11.02 10.09
C ALA A 256 0.38 -10.40 9.49
N VAL A 257 0.24 -9.25 8.82
CA VAL A 257 1.35 -8.50 8.20
C VAL A 257 2.39 -8.14 9.24
N VAL A 258 1.99 -7.53 10.36
CA VAL A 258 2.93 -7.14 11.42
C VAL A 258 3.65 -8.35 12.00
N ASN A 259 2.95 -9.46 12.23
CA ASN A 259 3.59 -10.66 12.75
C ASN A 259 4.60 -11.22 11.76
N HIS A 260 4.17 -11.33 10.51
CA HIS A 260 4.99 -11.80 9.43
C HIS A 260 6.28 -10.98 9.31
N VAL A 261 6.20 -9.64 9.22
CA VAL A 261 7.40 -8.79 9.08
C VAL A 261 8.26 -8.77 10.34
N VAL A 262 7.70 -8.89 11.54
CA VAL A 262 8.52 -8.93 12.77
C VAL A 262 9.25 -10.26 12.91
N ILE A 263 8.58 -11.38 12.59
CA ILE A 263 9.20 -12.72 12.55
C ILE A 263 10.26 -12.79 11.46
N ALA A 264 9.92 -12.30 10.25
CA ALA A 264 10.81 -12.22 9.09
C ALA A 264 12.15 -11.56 9.42
N THR A 265 12.10 -10.51 10.23
CA THR A 265 13.25 -9.66 10.50
C THR A 265 13.98 -10.07 11.78
N GLU A 266 13.48 -11.03 12.57
CA GLU A 266 14.02 -11.33 13.91
C GLU A 266 15.45 -11.85 13.85
N VAL A 267 15.70 -12.87 13.02
CA VAL A 267 17.03 -13.48 12.92
C VAL A 267 18.02 -12.53 12.27
N THR A 268 17.63 -11.83 11.21
CA THR A 268 18.47 -10.80 10.58
C THR A 268 18.80 -9.67 11.55
N ARG A 269 17.84 -9.23 12.36
CA ARG A 269 18.02 -8.17 13.35
C ARG A 269 18.96 -8.58 14.50
N ASN A 270 18.81 -9.81 14.98
CA ASN A 270 19.57 -10.30 16.13
C ASN A 270 20.98 -10.75 15.72
N GLU A 271 21.11 -11.50 14.63
CA GLU A 271 22.35 -12.20 14.27
C GLU A 271 22.98 -11.65 12.97
N GLY A 272 22.28 -10.76 12.26
CA GLY A 272 22.70 -10.23 10.96
C GLY A 272 22.53 -11.25 9.84
N LEU A 273 21.77 -12.30 10.07
CA LEU A 273 21.67 -13.48 9.21
C LEU A 273 20.42 -13.41 8.31
N GLU A 274 20.56 -13.65 7.01
CA GLU A 274 19.45 -13.63 6.05
C GLU A 274 19.39 -14.90 5.19
N LEU A 275 18.24 -15.15 4.56
CA LEU A 275 18.12 -16.21 3.57
C LEU A 275 18.67 -15.71 2.24
N ASP A 276 19.64 -16.44 1.67
CA ASP A 276 20.14 -16.19 0.32
C ASP A 276 19.04 -16.54 -0.70
N ILE A 277 18.31 -15.51 -1.13
CA ILE A 277 17.27 -15.61 -2.14
C ILE A 277 17.76 -14.78 -3.32
N LYS A 278 18.23 -15.40 -4.39
CA LYS A 278 18.58 -14.70 -5.64
C LYS A 278 17.31 -14.12 -6.30
N PRO A 279 17.40 -13.04 -7.11
CA PRO A 279 18.61 -12.46 -7.70
C PRO A 279 19.07 -11.17 -7.01
N ASP A 280 20.36 -11.09 -6.73
CA ASP A 280 21.01 -9.84 -6.37
C ASP A 280 21.53 -9.13 -7.62
N GLY A 281 21.48 -7.80 -7.64
CA GLY A 281 22.08 -6.99 -8.70
C GLY A 281 21.44 -7.14 -10.08
N PHE A 282 20.26 -7.74 -10.17
CA PHE A 282 19.52 -7.82 -11.41
C PHE A 282 18.97 -6.43 -11.77
N LEU A 283 19.52 -5.82 -12.82
CA LEU A 283 19.04 -4.58 -13.42
C LEU A 283 18.28 -4.96 -14.71
N PRO A 284 16.96 -5.13 -14.65
CA PRO A 284 16.16 -5.30 -15.84
C PRO A 284 16.36 -4.05 -16.69
N SER A 285 16.68 -4.24 -17.97
CA SER A 285 16.50 -3.16 -18.93
C SER A 285 15.02 -2.80 -18.94
N SER A 286 14.68 -1.52 -18.82
CA SER A 286 13.30 -1.07 -19.03
C SER A 286 12.78 -1.73 -20.31
N PRO A 287 11.57 -2.34 -20.30
CA PRO A 287 10.99 -2.84 -21.54
C PRO A 287 11.05 -1.71 -22.56
N PRO A 288 11.44 -2.00 -23.82
CA PRO A 288 11.54 -0.96 -24.83
C PRO A 288 10.22 -0.20 -24.84
N ALA A 289 10.29 1.13 -24.70
CA ALA A 289 9.12 1.98 -24.85
C ALA A 289 8.38 1.51 -26.09
N VAL A 290 7.07 1.24 -25.97
CA VAL A 290 6.23 0.87 -27.11
C VAL A 290 6.48 1.94 -28.17
N GLN A 291 7.29 1.59 -29.16
CA GLN A 291 7.59 2.53 -30.23
C GLN A 291 6.25 2.85 -30.85
N GLY A 292 5.99 4.13 -31.10
CA GLY A 292 4.76 4.62 -31.70
C GLY A 292 4.48 3.91 -33.02
N GLY A 293 3.84 2.75 -32.92
CA GLY A 293 3.45 1.91 -34.02
C GLY A 293 2.24 2.53 -34.70
N LYS A 294 1.96 2.06 -35.91
CA LYS A 294 0.71 2.35 -36.59
C LYS A 294 -0.15 1.11 -36.54
N GLY A 295 -1.44 1.26 -36.25
CA GLY A 295 -2.40 0.17 -36.28
C GLY A 295 -3.23 0.04 -35.00
N PRO A 296 -4.13 -0.96 -34.96
CA PRO A 296 -5.11 -1.17 -33.89
C PRO A 296 -4.52 -1.19 -32.47
N GLU A 297 -3.40 -1.88 -32.27
CA GLU A 297 -2.75 -2.02 -30.95
C GLU A 297 -2.23 -0.67 -30.43
N ALA A 298 -1.57 0.10 -31.29
CA ALA A 298 -1.08 1.44 -30.93
C ALA A 298 -2.23 2.42 -30.64
N THR A 299 -3.32 2.32 -31.39
CA THR A 299 -4.54 3.09 -31.13
C THR A 299 -5.17 2.69 -29.79
N TYR A 300 -5.26 1.40 -29.48
CA TYR A 300 -5.77 0.91 -28.20
C TYR A 300 -4.91 1.39 -27.02
N ALA A 301 -3.59 1.26 -27.12
CA ALA A 301 -2.66 1.76 -26.09
C ALA A 301 -2.77 3.27 -25.88
N ALA A 302 -3.00 4.05 -26.95
CA ALA A 302 -3.24 5.49 -26.85
C ALA A 302 -4.57 5.82 -26.15
N ILE A 303 -5.64 5.07 -26.42
CA ILE A 303 -6.92 5.18 -25.69
C ILE A 303 -6.71 4.90 -24.21
N MET A 304 -6.05 3.80 -23.86
CA MET A 304 -5.77 3.43 -22.47
C MET A 304 -4.90 4.48 -21.76
N SER A 305 -3.86 4.98 -22.42
CA SER A 305 -2.98 6.03 -21.87
C SER A 305 -3.76 7.31 -21.58
N SER A 306 -4.67 7.71 -22.48
CA SER A 306 -5.54 8.87 -22.27
C SER A 306 -6.53 8.63 -21.13
N ALA A 307 -7.13 7.44 -21.05
CA ALA A 307 -8.03 7.07 -19.96
C ALA A 307 -7.33 7.09 -18.59
N ILE A 308 -6.12 6.56 -18.50
CA ILE A 308 -5.26 6.62 -17.30
C ILE A 308 -5.02 8.08 -16.90
N ALA A 309 -4.69 8.95 -17.86
CA ALA A 309 -4.49 10.37 -17.59
C ALA A 309 -5.78 11.06 -17.10
N CYS A 310 -6.94 10.76 -17.69
CA CYS A 310 -8.23 11.31 -17.26
C CYS A 310 -8.59 10.86 -15.84
N ILE A 311 -8.56 9.56 -15.56
CA ILE A 311 -8.81 8.99 -14.23
C ILE A 311 -7.86 9.62 -13.23
N GLY A 312 -6.58 9.72 -13.59
CA GLY A 312 -5.58 10.24 -12.70
C GLY A 312 -5.66 11.74 -12.44
N GLN A 313 -6.17 12.52 -13.37
CA GLN A 313 -6.37 13.96 -13.18
C GLN A 313 -7.62 14.28 -12.37
N GLN A 314 -8.69 13.50 -12.54
CA GLN A 314 -10.02 13.80 -12.01
C GLN A 314 -10.40 12.96 -10.79
N TRP A 315 -9.71 11.85 -10.55
CA TRP A 315 -9.97 10.90 -9.48
C TRP A 315 -11.40 10.35 -9.46
N VAL A 316 -11.89 10.09 -10.67
CA VAL A 316 -13.21 9.49 -10.87
C VAL A 316 -13.06 7.99 -11.05
N GLU A 317 -14.00 7.23 -10.49
CA GLU A 317 -14.07 5.78 -10.69
C GLU A 317 -14.50 5.41 -12.12
N GLU A 318 -15.13 6.34 -12.84
CA GLU A 318 -15.64 6.15 -14.19
C GLU A 318 -15.26 7.35 -15.06
N VAL A 319 -14.77 7.07 -16.27
CA VAL A 319 -14.48 8.07 -17.30
C VAL A 319 -15.30 7.76 -18.55
N THR A 320 -15.78 8.80 -19.22
CA THR A 320 -16.50 8.64 -20.48
C THR A 320 -15.52 8.57 -21.65
N LEU A 321 -15.91 7.86 -22.71
CA LEU A 321 -15.11 7.79 -23.93
C LEU A 321 -14.89 9.19 -24.55
N ASP A 322 -15.86 10.09 -24.43
CA ASP A 322 -15.74 11.44 -24.99
C ASP A 322 -14.68 12.28 -24.26
N GLU A 323 -14.55 12.12 -22.93
CA GLU A 323 -13.47 12.72 -22.14
C GLU A 323 -12.11 12.15 -22.53
N VAL A 324 -12.02 10.82 -22.70
CA VAL A 324 -10.78 10.12 -23.08
C VAL A 324 -10.30 10.50 -24.47
N LEU A 325 -11.23 10.73 -25.41
CA LEU A 325 -10.87 11.11 -26.78
C LEU A 325 -10.63 12.62 -26.95
N GLN A 326 -10.93 13.44 -25.94
CA GLN A 326 -10.81 14.89 -26.03
C GLN A 326 -9.36 15.31 -26.34
N GLY A 327 -9.18 15.98 -27.48
CA GLY A 327 -7.85 16.43 -27.92
C GLY A 327 -6.97 15.36 -28.55
N THR A 328 -7.47 14.13 -28.73
CA THR A 328 -6.80 13.07 -29.48
C THR A 328 -7.25 13.08 -30.96
N PRO A 329 -6.42 12.58 -31.90
CA PRO A 329 -6.84 12.41 -33.30
C PRO A 329 -7.72 11.16 -33.51
N ILE A 330 -7.98 10.37 -32.47
CA ILE A 330 -8.70 9.10 -32.53
C ILE A 330 -10.20 9.39 -32.59
N THR A 331 -10.88 8.88 -33.62
CA THR A 331 -12.32 9.05 -33.73
C THR A 331 -13.07 8.12 -32.79
N ARG A 332 -14.29 8.52 -32.39
CA ARG A 332 -15.17 7.67 -31.58
C ARG A 332 -15.47 6.33 -32.25
N THR A 333 -15.55 6.29 -33.58
CA THR A 333 -15.81 5.07 -34.34
C THR A 333 -14.63 4.11 -34.26
N GLU A 334 -13.40 4.61 -34.42
CA GLU A 334 -12.18 3.80 -34.26
C GLU A 334 -12.04 3.27 -32.84
N ALA A 335 -12.31 4.10 -31.83
CA ALA A 335 -12.22 3.68 -30.44
C ALA A 335 -13.24 2.60 -30.08
N VAL A 336 -14.51 2.78 -30.45
CA VAL A 336 -15.57 1.78 -30.20
C VAL A 336 -15.27 0.44 -30.90
N ALA A 337 -14.60 0.46 -32.05
CA ALA A 337 -14.22 -0.78 -32.75
C ALA A 337 -13.14 -1.60 -32.03
N LEU A 338 -12.40 -0.99 -31.09
CA LEU A 338 -11.30 -1.62 -30.36
C LEU A 338 -11.64 -1.94 -28.90
N LEU A 339 -12.66 -1.31 -28.34
CA LEU A 339 -13.10 -1.51 -26.97
C LEU A 339 -14.06 -2.68 -26.86
N ASP A 340 -13.95 -3.42 -25.76
CA ASP A 340 -14.94 -4.43 -25.40
C ASP A 340 -16.25 -3.74 -24.98
N ALA A 341 -17.32 -4.00 -25.73
CA ALA A 341 -18.63 -3.39 -25.49
C ALA A 341 -19.34 -3.94 -24.24
N GLU A 342 -18.92 -5.10 -23.72
CA GLU A 342 -19.50 -5.72 -22.53
C GLU A 342 -18.85 -5.22 -21.23
N LYS A 343 -17.70 -4.53 -21.32
CA LYS A 343 -16.93 -4.03 -20.18
C LYS A 343 -16.97 -2.52 -20.08
N SER A 344 -16.98 -1.98 -18.86
CA SER A 344 -16.76 -0.54 -18.65
C SER A 344 -15.34 -0.15 -19.08
N LEU A 345 -15.14 1.13 -19.40
CA LEU A 345 -13.81 1.63 -19.77
C LEU A 345 -12.83 1.51 -18.59
N THR A 346 -13.29 1.76 -17.37
CA THR A 346 -12.50 1.56 -16.14
C THR A 346 -12.05 0.10 -15.99
N ARG A 347 -12.92 -0.87 -16.27
CA ARG A 347 -12.55 -2.29 -16.22
C ARG A 347 -11.47 -2.63 -17.24
N GLN A 348 -11.57 -2.08 -18.45
CA GLN A 348 -10.55 -2.29 -19.49
C GLN A 348 -9.22 -1.61 -19.13
N VAL A 349 -9.25 -0.46 -18.44
CA VAL A 349 -8.05 0.18 -17.88
C VAL A 349 -7.41 -0.68 -16.78
N GLU A 350 -8.20 -1.24 -15.87
CA GLU A 350 -7.71 -2.18 -14.84
C GLU A 350 -7.00 -3.37 -15.50
N GLU A 351 -7.65 -4.01 -16.48
CA GLU A 351 -7.11 -5.14 -17.24
C GLU A 351 -5.82 -4.81 -17.98
N TYR A 352 -5.77 -3.65 -18.64
CA TYR A 352 -4.58 -3.19 -19.37
C TYR A 352 -3.39 -2.97 -18.44
N LEU A 353 -3.61 -2.32 -17.29
CA LEU A 353 -2.55 -2.03 -16.31
C LEU A 353 -2.06 -3.30 -15.60
N ASP A 354 -2.97 -4.20 -15.26
CA ASP A 354 -2.67 -5.50 -14.64
C ASP A 354 -1.88 -6.39 -15.60
N LEU A 355 -2.25 -6.44 -16.88
CA LEU A 355 -1.51 -7.17 -17.90
C LEU A 355 -0.11 -6.62 -18.09
N ALA A 356 0.06 -5.30 -18.23
CA ALA A 356 1.38 -4.67 -18.37
C ALA A 356 2.28 -4.97 -17.16
N THR A 357 1.71 -4.99 -15.95
CA THR A 357 2.44 -5.39 -14.73
C THR A 357 2.85 -6.86 -14.79
N ALA A 358 1.94 -7.74 -15.18
CA ALA A 358 2.20 -9.18 -15.30
C ALA A 358 3.25 -9.50 -16.38
N GLU A 359 3.24 -8.80 -17.52
CA GLU A 359 4.24 -8.94 -18.57
C GLU A 359 5.65 -8.57 -18.08
N HIS A 360 5.77 -7.49 -17.29
CA HIS A 360 7.05 -7.12 -16.67
C HIS A 360 7.51 -8.18 -15.66
N MET A 361 6.61 -8.68 -14.82
CA MET A 361 6.91 -9.78 -13.89
C MET A 361 7.39 -11.04 -14.61
N GLN A 362 6.74 -11.42 -15.72
CA GLN A 362 7.16 -12.55 -16.56
C GLN A 362 8.53 -12.33 -17.20
N ALA A 363 8.78 -11.12 -17.72
CA ALA A 363 10.08 -10.77 -18.28
C ALA A 363 11.19 -10.97 -17.26
N MET A 364 11.05 -10.46 -16.03
CA MET A 364 12.06 -10.63 -14.99
C MET A 364 12.25 -12.09 -14.57
N MET A 365 11.16 -12.86 -14.45
CA MET A 365 11.29 -14.30 -14.15
C MET A 365 12.04 -15.04 -15.25
N ALA A 366 11.87 -14.66 -16.52
CA ALA A 366 12.52 -15.31 -17.65
C ALA A 366 14.05 -15.08 -17.69
N GLU A 367 14.56 -14.11 -16.93
CA GLU A 367 16.00 -13.85 -16.81
C GLU A 367 16.69 -14.76 -15.78
N LEU A 368 15.89 -15.46 -14.96
CA LEU A 368 16.39 -16.44 -14.01
C LEU A 368 16.59 -17.81 -14.66
N PRO A 369 17.51 -18.65 -14.14
CA PRO A 369 17.66 -20.03 -14.59
C PRO A 369 16.33 -20.80 -14.56
N ALA A 370 16.08 -21.65 -15.55
CA ALA A 370 14.83 -22.40 -15.69
C ALA A 370 14.52 -23.34 -14.51
N ASP A 371 15.53 -23.71 -13.72
CA ASP A 371 15.44 -24.53 -12.52
C ASP A 371 15.37 -23.72 -11.22
N SER A 372 15.15 -22.39 -11.32
CA SER A 372 15.00 -21.52 -10.15
C SER A 372 13.82 -21.92 -9.27
N LEU A 373 14.03 -21.86 -7.95
CA LEU A 373 13.01 -22.15 -6.97
C LEU A 373 11.87 -21.11 -7.04
N PRO A 374 10.61 -21.49 -6.70
CA PRO A 374 9.50 -20.55 -6.63
C PRO A 374 9.75 -19.32 -5.74
N VAL A 375 10.51 -19.45 -4.65
CA VAL A 375 10.89 -18.31 -3.79
C VAL A 375 11.82 -17.30 -4.48
N ASN A 376 12.70 -17.76 -5.37
CA ASN A 376 13.58 -16.89 -6.16
C ASN A 376 12.76 -16.12 -7.20
N LEU A 377 11.85 -16.83 -7.88
CA LEU A 377 10.89 -16.23 -8.81
C LEU A 377 10.00 -15.20 -8.09
N THR A 378 9.58 -15.48 -6.85
CA THR A 378 8.80 -14.55 -6.03
C THR A 378 9.57 -13.25 -5.76
N LYS A 379 10.88 -13.33 -5.47
CA LYS A 379 11.73 -12.14 -5.29
C LYS A 379 11.79 -11.30 -6.56
N ALA A 380 11.97 -11.94 -7.73
CA ALA A 380 11.97 -11.26 -9.03
C ALA A 380 10.63 -10.56 -9.33
N VAL A 381 9.50 -11.24 -9.09
CA VAL A 381 8.16 -10.66 -9.27
C VAL A 381 7.92 -9.47 -8.34
N GLY A 382 8.35 -9.58 -7.07
CA GLY A 382 8.28 -8.48 -6.11
C GLY A 382 9.09 -7.26 -6.56
N PHE A 383 10.30 -7.48 -7.09
CA PHE A 383 11.14 -6.40 -7.61
C PHE A 383 10.52 -5.78 -8.86
N ALA A 384 9.98 -6.59 -9.77
CA ALA A 384 9.29 -6.12 -10.97
C ALA A 384 8.08 -5.24 -10.68
N TYR A 385 7.33 -5.59 -9.64
CA TYR A 385 6.21 -4.79 -9.18
C TYR A 385 6.66 -3.39 -8.72
N VAL A 386 7.77 -3.32 -7.96
CA VAL A 386 8.33 -2.06 -7.46
C VAL A 386 8.91 -1.21 -8.61
N GLU A 387 9.66 -1.82 -9.53
CA GLU A 387 10.20 -1.12 -10.71
C GLU A 387 9.08 -0.56 -11.59
N THR A 388 8.04 -1.35 -11.88
CA THR A 388 6.89 -0.91 -12.67
C THR A 388 6.23 0.33 -12.06
N ALA A 389 6.13 0.36 -10.73
CA ALA A 389 5.58 1.52 -10.03
C ALA A 389 6.48 2.76 -10.13
N MET A 390 7.80 2.59 -10.03
CA MET A 390 8.75 3.70 -10.15
C MET A 390 8.84 4.26 -11.58
N ASP A 391 8.72 3.40 -12.59
CA ASP A 391 8.77 3.79 -14.01
C ASP A 391 7.54 4.59 -14.43
N ASN A 392 6.36 4.21 -13.91
CA ASN A 392 5.12 4.94 -14.18
C ASN A 392 4.25 5.07 -12.92
N PRO A 393 4.59 6.03 -12.03
CA PRO A 393 3.82 6.26 -10.80
C PRO A 393 2.35 6.59 -11.08
N VAL A 394 2.08 7.21 -12.23
CA VAL A 394 0.72 7.55 -12.66
C VAL A 394 -0.13 6.32 -12.94
N ALA A 395 0.37 5.45 -13.79
CA ALA A 395 -0.28 4.19 -14.07
C ALA A 395 -0.46 3.33 -12.82
N PHE A 396 0.55 3.29 -11.94
CA PHE A 396 0.50 2.53 -10.69
C PHE A 396 -0.68 2.94 -9.81
N ASP A 397 -0.78 4.23 -9.46
CA ASP A 397 -1.86 4.68 -8.58
C ASP A 397 -3.25 4.55 -9.22
N VAL A 398 -3.36 4.78 -10.55
CA VAL A 398 -4.61 4.53 -11.26
C VAL A 398 -4.98 3.06 -11.15
N HIS A 399 -4.03 2.13 -11.34
CA HIS A 399 -4.28 0.70 -11.20
C HIS A 399 -4.85 0.38 -9.82
N ILE A 400 -4.26 0.92 -8.75
CA ILE A 400 -4.75 0.73 -7.37
C ILE A 400 -6.14 1.31 -7.17
N TRP A 401 -6.40 2.50 -7.72
CA TRP A 401 -7.68 3.17 -7.60
C TRP A 401 -8.81 2.38 -8.28
N VAL A 402 -8.56 1.84 -9.48
CA VAL A 402 -9.57 1.12 -10.27
C VAL A 402 -9.68 -0.37 -9.93
N SER A 403 -8.73 -0.90 -9.14
CA SER A 403 -8.70 -2.32 -8.76
C SER A 403 -10.01 -2.77 -8.10
N SER A 404 -10.61 -3.82 -8.67
CA SER A 404 -11.91 -4.37 -8.26
C SER A 404 -11.98 -5.90 -8.24
N ARG A 405 -10.94 -6.58 -8.76
CA ARG A 405 -10.84 -8.06 -8.86
C ARG A 405 -10.77 -8.77 -7.51
N SER A 406 -11.07 -10.08 -7.52
CA SER A 406 -10.92 -10.90 -6.32
C SER A 406 -9.44 -11.03 -5.92
N ILE A 407 -9.22 -11.11 -4.60
CA ILE A 407 -7.93 -11.41 -3.97
C ILE A 407 -8.01 -12.64 -3.06
N VAL A 408 -9.18 -13.29 -2.99
CA VAL A 408 -9.44 -14.39 -2.06
C VAL A 408 -9.42 -15.71 -2.82
N PRO A 409 -8.53 -16.67 -2.50
CA PRO A 409 -8.61 -18.01 -3.07
C PRO A 409 -9.91 -18.72 -2.70
N ALA A 410 -10.52 -19.41 -3.69
CA ALA A 410 -11.56 -20.40 -3.41
C ALA A 410 -11.00 -21.60 -2.62
N SER A 411 -9.80 -22.07 -3.00
CA SER A 411 -9.13 -23.20 -2.35
C SER A 411 -7.62 -23.10 -2.50
N PHE A 412 -6.88 -24.02 -1.88
CA PHE A 412 -5.43 -24.10 -2.11
C PHE A 412 -5.12 -24.50 -3.56
N ASP A 413 -5.76 -25.56 -4.08
CA ASP A 413 -5.42 -26.17 -5.37
C ASP A 413 -6.10 -25.51 -6.58
N ASN A 414 -7.29 -24.96 -6.40
CA ASN A 414 -8.12 -24.42 -7.47
C ASN A 414 -8.38 -22.92 -7.27
N GLY A 415 -8.29 -22.17 -8.37
CA GLY A 415 -8.82 -20.80 -8.46
C GLY A 415 -10.34 -20.77 -8.31
N ASP A 416 -10.89 -19.59 -8.05
CA ASP A 416 -12.35 -19.41 -8.04
C ASP A 416 -12.85 -19.16 -9.46
N GLU A 417 -13.60 -20.11 -10.03
CA GLU A 417 -14.22 -19.94 -11.35
C GLU A 417 -15.29 -18.84 -11.37
N ASN A 418 -15.82 -18.45 -10.20
CA ASN A 418 -16.88 -17.43 -10.11
C ASN A 418 -16.35 -16.01 -9.94
N PHE A 419 -15.07 -15.86 -9.57
CA PHE A 419 -14.49 -14.56 -9.27
C PHE A 419 -13.08 -14.43 -9.87
N GLU A 420 -12.98 -13.66 -10.95
CA GLU A 420 -11.73 -13.41 -11.67
C GLU A 420 -10.73 -12.64 -10.79
N MET A 421 -9.55 -13.24 -10.59
CA MET A 421 -8.38 -12.58 -10.01
C MET A 421 -7.56 -11.86 -11.08
N GLY A 422 -6.81 -10.84 -10.68
CA GLY A 422 -5.86 -10.18 -11.57
C GLY A 422 -4.73 -11.10 -12.00
N ALA A 423 -4.18 -10.89 -13.19
CA ALA A 423 -3.08 -11.67 -13.75
C ALA A 423 -1.81 -11.54 -12.88
N SER A 424 -1.47 -10.33 -12.44
CA SER A 424 -0.30 -10.09 -11.60
C SER A 424 -0.45 -10.73 -10.21
N PHE A 425 -1.62 -10.57 -9.59
CA PHE A 425 -1.90 -11.17 -8.27
C PHE A 425 -1.95 -12.70 -8.33
N SER A 426 -2.59 -13.27 -9.37
CA SER A 426 -2.64 -14.72 -9.59
C SER A 426 -1.24 -15.32 -9.72
N MET A 427 -0.35 -14.65 -10.46
CA MET A 427 1.04 -15.08 -10.60
C MET A 427 1.79 -15.10 -9.26
N LEU A 428 1.67 -14.06 -8.44
CA LEU A 428 2.25 -14.06 -7.09
C LEU A 428 1.69 -15.22 -6.26
N GLN A 429 0.37 -15.40 -6.27
CA GLN A 429 -0.28 -16.46 -5.51
C GLN A 429 0.17 -17.85 -5.98
N ASP A 430 0.35 -18.05 -7.28
CA ASP A 430 0.83 -19.31 -7.86
C ASP A 430 2.26 -19.65 -7.38
N LEU A 431 3.13 -18.65 -7.32
CA LEU A 431 4.49 -18.80 -6.79
C LEU A 431 4.50 -19.08 -5.27
N VAL A 432 3.63 -18.43 -4.51
CA VAL A 432 3.45 -18.73 -3.08
C VAL A 432 2.95 -20.16 -2.88
N ARG A 433 1.93 -20.57 -3.65
CA ARG A 433 1.40 -21.95 -3.63
C ARG A 433 2.49 -22.96 -3.96
N ALA A 434 3.28 -22.70 -4.99
CA ALA A 434 4.39 -23.57 -5.39
C ALA A 434 5.47 -23.64 -4.30
N SER A 435 5.77 -22.52 -3.63
CA SER A 435 6.71 -22.47 -2.49
C SER A 435 6.21 -23.31 -1.32
N ILE A 436 4.94 -23.17 -0.93
CA ILE A 436 4.32 -23.97 0.15
C ILE A 436 4.36 -25.45 -0.19
N ALA A 437 3.95 -25.81 -1.41
CA ALA A 437 3.91 -27.20 -1.86
C ALA A 437 5.31 -27.84 -1.90
N LEU A 438 6.30 -27.12 -2.43
CA LEU A 438 7.68 -27.59 -2.51
C LEU A 438 8.33 -27.70 -1.12
N GLY A 439 8.03 -26.75 -0.23
CA GLY A 439 8.57 -26.69 1.13
C GLY A 439 7.91 -27.61 2.14
N GLY A 440 6.88 -28.36 1.75
CA GLY A 440 6.14 -29.26 2.63
C GLY A 440 5.20 -28.56 3.62
N GLY A 441 4.80 -27.31 3.33
CA GLY A 441 3.86 -26.56 4.16
C GLY A 441 2.41 -27.05 4.05
N GLU A 442 1.56 -26.57 4.97
CA GLU A 442 0.13 -26.91 4.99
C GLU A 442 -0.60 -26.37 3.75
N ARG A 443 -1.37 -27.25 3.09
CA ARG A 443 -2.07 -26.96 1.83
C ARG A 443 -3.46 -26.37 2.07
N ASP A 444 -3.51 -25.28 2.81
CA ASP A 444 -4.75 -24.59 3.18
C ASP A 444 -4.90 -23.24 2.49
N SER A 445 -6.14 -22.87 2.15
CA SER A 445 -6.43 -21.60 1.47
C SER A 445 -6.13 -20.38 2.34
N TRP A 446 -6.23 -20.49 3.67
CA TRP A 446 -5.96 -19.38 4.57
C TRP A 446 -4.47 -19.01 4.64
N PRO A 447 -3.53 -19.94 4.93
CA PRO A 447 -2.10 -19.66 4.81
C PRO A 447 -1.70 -19.14 3.43
N LEU A 448 -2.24 -19.71 2.35
CA LEU A 448 -1.99 -19.22 0.99
C LEU A 448 -2.41 -17.75 0.83
N PHE A 449 -3.64 -17.41 1.22
CA PHE A 449 -4.15 -16.03 1.19
C PHE A 449 -3.30 -15.09 2.04
N GLU A 450 -3.07 -15.45 3.31
CA GLU A 450 -2.36 -14.61 4.26
C GLU A 450 -0.94 -14.29 3.79
N GLN A 451 -0.20 -15.29 3.31
CA GLN A 451 1.19 -15.10 2.88
C GLN A 451 1.28 -14.36 1.54
N THR A 452 0.35 -14.61 0.61
CA THR A 452 0.23 -13.83 -0.63
C THR A 452 -0.01 -12.36 -0.31
N MET A 453 -0.94 -12.07 0.62
CA MET A 453 -1.22 -10.70 1.05
C MET A 453 -0.02 -10.07 1.76
N ASN A 454 0.69 -10.79 2.63
CA ASN A 454 1.87 -10.26 3.33
C ASN A 454 2.98 -9.85 2.36
N LEU A 455 3.27 -10.70 1.36
CA LEU A 455 4.24 -10.43 0.31
C LEU A 455 3.82 -9.25 -0.55
N TRP A 456 2.57 -9.24 -1.01
CA TRP A 456 2.05 -8.15 -1.82
C TRP A 456 2.07 -6.83 -1.05
N MET A 457 1.63 -6.80 0.20
CA MET A 457 1.60 -5.57 1.00
C MET A 457 2.99 -4.99 1.25
N ASN A 458 4.03 -5.80 1.48
CA ASN A 458 5.40 -5.28 1.61
C ASN A 458 5.91 -4.69 0.29
N ALA A 459 5.81 -5.44 -0.80
CA ALA A 459 6.21 -4.95 -2.12
C ALA A 459 5.42 -3.69 -2.52
N HIS A 460 4.12 -3.65 -2.19
CA HIS A 460 3.26 -2.51 -2.41
C HIS A 460 3.61 -1.29 -1.57
N GLY A 461 4.04 -1.50 -0.32
CA GLY A 461 4.57 -0.43 0.51
C GLY A 461 5.81 0.21 -0.07
N LEU A 462 6.76 -0.60 -0.53
CA LEU A 462 7.95 -0.11 -1.24
C LEU A 462 7.57 0.62 -2.52
N ALA A 463 6.74 0.00 -3.36
CA ALA A 463 6.26 0.59 -4.61
C ALA A 463 5.65 1.96 -4.37
N LYS A 464 4.73 2.08 -3.39
CA LYS A 464 4.12 3.36 -3.05
C LYS A 464 5.14 4.36 -2.52
N SER A 465 5.96 3.97 -1.55
CA SER A 465 6.94 4.87 -0.94
C SER A 465 7.98 5.37 -1.94
N PHE A 466 8.42 4.52 -2.87
CA PHE A 466 9.43 4.84 -3.87
C PHE A 466 8.89 5.55 -5.11
N ALA A 467 7.71 5.22 -5.61
CA ALA A 467 7.19 5.81 -6.85
C ALA A 467 6.82 7.28 -6.67
N ASN A 468 6.02 7.58 -5.64
CA ASN A 468 5.51 8.93 -5.39
C ASN A 468 5.09 9.15 -3.93
N GLY A 469 5.63 8.35 -3.01
CA GLY A 469 5.41 8.48 -1.58
C GLY A 469 6.61 9.10 -0.85
N PRO A 470 6.70 8.89 0.47
CA PRO A 470 7.66 9.59 1.32
C PRO A 470 9.13 9.28 1.07
N LEU A 471 9.46 8.27 0.26
CA LEU A 471 10.83 7.89 -0.08
C LEU A 471 11.16 8.17 -1.57
N SER A 472 10.26 8.83 -2.30
CA SER A 472 10.39 9.09 -3.74
C SER A 472 11.56 9.99 -4.11
N GLN A 473 12.03 10.81 -3.16
CA GLN A 473 13.13 11.76 -3.36
C GLN A 473 14.52 11.14 -3.13
N LEU A 474 14.59 9.87 -2.75
CA LEU A 474 15.85 9.15 -2.72
C LEU A 474 16.38 8.88 -4.14
N PRO A 475 17.70 8.89 -4.36
CA PRO A 475 18.29 8.44 -5.62
C PRO A 475 17.73 7.09 -6.08
N ILE A 476 17.42 6.97 -7.38
CA ILE A 476 16.79 5.75 -7.94
C ILE A 476 17.62 4.48 -7.65
N GLU A 477 18.94 4.57 -7.79
CA GLU A 477 19.85 3.46 -7.49
C GLU A 477 19.83 3.06 -6.00
N GLN A 478 19.69 4.04 -5.11
CA GLN A 478 19.52 3.75 -3.69
C GLN A 478 18.18 3.06 -3.41
N ARG A 479 17.09 3.49 -4.06
CA ARG A 479 15.78 2.82 -3.94
C ARG A 479 15.84 1.37 -4.41
N ARG A 480 16.49 1.11 -5.54
CA ARG A 480 16.74 -0.24 -6.07
C ARG A 480 17.54 -1.11 -5.10
N GLN A 481 18.65 -0.59 -4.58
CA GLN A 481 19.49 -1.29 -3.61
C GLN A 481 18.74 -1.64 -2.33
N LEU A 482 17.80 -0.79 -1.89
CA LEU A 482 16.98 -1.04 -0.70
C LEU A 482 15.82 -2.02 -0.94
N ALA A 483 15.30 -2.11 -2.17
CA ALA A 483 14.18 -3.00 -2.48
C ALA A 483 14.55 -4.48 -2.30
N VAL A 484 15.76 -4.86 -2.71
CA VAL A 484 16.27 -6.24 -2.70
C VAL A 484 16.24 -6.87 -1.30
N PRO A 485 16.90 -6.31 -0.27
CA PRO A 485 16.89 -6.90 1.08
C PRO A 485 15.51 -6.85 1.74
N VAL A 486 14.68 -5.84 1.45
CA VAL A 486 13.33 -5.74 2.04
C VAL A 486 12.39 -6.82 1.50
N ILE A 487 12.41 -7.06 0.18
CA ILE A 487 11.64 -8.14 -0.43
C ILE A 487 12.16 -9.51 0.06
N GLY A 488 13.49 -9.67 0.12
CA GLY A 488 14.13 -10.87 0.65
C GLY A 488 13.70 -11.19 2.09
N ALA A 489 13.72 -10.20 2.98
CA ALA A 489 13.26 -10.35 4.37
C ALA A 489 11.81 -10.86 4.42
N THR A 490 10.91 -10.25 3.64
CA THR A 490 9.50 -10.65 3.60
C THR A 490 9.33 -12.12 3.15
N ILE A 491 10.03 -12.54 2.11
CA ILE A 491 10.01 -13.96 1.67
C ILE A 491 10.57 -14.87 2.75
N GLY A 492 11.64 -14.46 3.43
CA GLY A 492 12.20 -15.20 4.56
C GLY A 492 11.22 -15.36 5.72
N GLY A 493 10.39 -14.34 5.96
CA GLY A 493 9.25 -14.42 6.89
C GLY A 493 8.27 -15.53 6.54
N MET A 494 7.90 -15.66 5.27
CA MET A 494 7.01 -16.73 4.80
C MET A 494 7.64 -18.10 5.06
N VAL A 495 8.90 -18.28 4.64
CA VAL A 495 9.64 -19.54 4.82
C VAL A 495 9.70 -19.93 6.29
N THR A 496 10.06 -18.98 7.16
CA THR A 496 10.20 -19.21 8.61
C THR A 496 8.86 -19.48 9.28
N GLN A 497 7.86 -18.64 9.02
CA GLN A 497 6.54 -18.73 9.66
C GLN A 497 5.81 -20.03 9.31
N LEU A 498 5.97 -20.52 8.08
CA LEU A 498 5.35 -21.76 7.63
C LEU A 498 6.23 -23.00 7.86
N GLY A 499 7.47 -22.84 8.32
CA GLY A 499 8.42 -23.94 8.48
C GLY A 499 8.74 -24.66 7.18
N LEU A 500 8.92 -23.91 6.07
CA LEU A 500 9.17 -24.50 4.75
C LEU A 500 10.60 -25.05 4.64
N HIS A 501 10.72 -26.28 4.17
CA HIS A 501 12.00 -26.93 3.89
C HIS A 501 12.26 -26.96 2.37
N LEU A 502 12.98 -25.95 1.86
CA LEU A 502 13.20 -25.78 0.42
C LEU A 502 14.57 -26.32 -0.01
N PRO A 503 14.68 -27.01 -1.16
CA PRO A 503 15.96 -27.52 -1.65
C PRO A 503 16.98 -26.39 -1.88
N GLY A 504 18.19 -26.50 -1.32
CA GLY A 504 19.24 -25.48 -1.49
C GLY A 504 19.06 -24.22 -0.65
N VAL A 505 17.88 -24.00 -0.06
CA VAL A 505 17.66 -23.04 1.03
C VAL A 505 17.94 -23.80 2.32
N SER A 506 19.21 -23.94 2.66
CA SER A 506 19.61 -24.61 3.90
C SER A 506 19.25 -23.74 5.11
N ASP A 507 19.10 -24.37 6.28
CA ASP A 507 19.10 -23.74 7.62
C ASP A 507 20.34 -22.86 7.90
N VAL A 508 21.25 -22.73 6.93
CA VAL A 508 22.40 -21.82 6.94
C VAL A 508 21.94 -20.49 6.38
N LEU A 509 21.51 -19.62 7.28
CA LEU A 509 21.39 -18.21 6.98
C LEU A 509 22.78 -17.66 6.63
N VAL A 510 22.86 -16.85 5.58
CA VAL A 510 24.08 -16.17 5.19
C VAL A 510 24.23 -14.88 5.98
N VAL A 511 25.48 -14.43 6.14
CA VAL A 511 25.76 -13.11 6.68
C VAL A 511 25.16 -12.08 5.71
N ALA A 512 24.24 -11.24 6.17
CA ALA A 512 23.71 -10.15 5.37
C ALA A 512 24.87 -9.25 4.93
N GLU A 513 25.17 -9.25 3.63
CA GLU A 513 26.23 -8.46 3.05
C GLU A 513 25.70 -7.07 2.66
N ARG A 514 26.55 -6.06 2.79
CA ARG A 514 26.28 -4.74 2.22
C ARG A 514 26.65 -4.81 0.72
N PRO A 515 25.80 -4.34 -0.19
CA PRO A 515 26.13 -4.26 -1.61
C PRO A 515 27.30 -3.29 -1.91
#